data_AF-A0A2T0K2K8-F1
#
_entry.id   AF-A0A2T0K2K8-F1
#
_cell.length_a   1.000
_cell.length_b   1.000
_cell.length_c   1.000
_cell.angle_alpha   90.00
_cell.angle_beta   90.00
_cell.angle_gamma   90.00
#
_symmetry.space_group_name_H-M   'P 1'
#
loop_
_entity.id
_entity.type
_entity.pdbx_description
1 polymer ?
#
loop_
_entity_poly.entity_id
_entity_poly.type
_entity_poly.pdbx_seq_one_letter_code
_entity_poly.pdbx_strand_id
1 'polypeptide(L)'
;MTDLPIRRINFRLDETIPFQWLPSHPKFGLMCNAISIMAVAFEKFIVASTRQAIPLITDPAAAVEAESFLRQEAQHANNHRRHIAALVAQYPGVQEVVDEAVASYDELLRTRPLEWQLAYTADLEATFTPLFKVMLDHEDVLFRPGDERVASLFLWHFCEEVEHRSSALVVFDAVVNDRWYRTRVTRATFAHVMTVYRNILRGFDRHVPESDRRAEYRNVSPGGVRREEAVNRLPMPSSWRRRLGIAPPSPFAPAGNAEMLVLVYRLLKSQVPHHRPQHEPLPAFAAGWFAAYDRGLDLSRYYSATAG
;
A
#
# COMPACT_ATOMS: atom_id res chain seq x y z
N MET A 1 8.68 -19.81 11.43
CA MET A 1 7.27 -19.38 11.42
C MET A 1 7.27 -17.94 11.84
N THR A 2 6.62 -17.09 11.06
CA THR A 2 6.48 -15.67 11.40
C THR A 2 5.44 -15.58 12.51
N ASP A 3 5.73 -14.88 13.60
CA ASP A 3 4.68 -14.55 14.55
C ASP A 3 3.89 -13.37 13.98
N LEU A 4 2.63 -13.60 13.61
CA LEU A 4 1.73 -12.61 13.00
C LEU A 4 0.61 -12.27 13.98
N PRO A 5 0.89 -11.45 15.01
CA PRO A 5 -0.09 -11.10 16.01
C PRO A 5 -1.23 -10.29 15.39
N ILE A 6 -2.46 -10.56 15.83
CA ILE A 6 -3.64 -9.82 15.37
C ILE A 6 -3.83 -8.59 16.24
N ARG A 7 -3.54 -7.41 15.70
CA ARG A 7 -3.76 -6.13 16.37
C ARG A 7 -5.08 -5.53 15.92
N ARG A 8 -5.99 -5.30 16.87
CA ARG A 8 -7.29 -4.67 16.60
C ARG A 8 -7.28 -3.23 17.04
N ILE A 9 -7.08 -2.32 16.08
CA ILE A 9 -7.11 -0.88 16.31
C ILE A 9 -8.39 -0.31 15.71
N ASN A 10 -9.11 0.51 16.47
CA ASN A 10 -10.24 1.27 15.97
C ASN A 10 -9.81 2.73 15.74
N PHE A 11 -9.47 3.06 14.49
CA PHE A 11 -9.02 4.40 14.09
C PHE A 11 -10.11 5.48 14.15
N ARG A 12 -11.36 5.14 14.47
CA ARG A 12 -12.51 6.08 14.53
C ARG A 12 -12.65 6.88 13.23
N LEU A 13 -12.65 6.13 12.12
CA LEU A 13 -12.78 6.67 10.76
C LEU A 13 -14.25 6.94 10.49
N ASP A 14 -14.61 8.22 10.35
CA ASP A 14 -15.98 8.72 10.17
C ASP A 14 -16.00 9.86 9.14
N GLU A 15 -17.19 10.34 8.79
CA GLU A 15 -17.43 11.37 7.78
C GLU A 15 -16.76 12.73 8.06
N THR A 16 -16.16 12.93 9.25
CA THR A 16 -15.41 14.14 9.56
C THR A 16 -13.98 14.14 8.98
N ILE A 17 -13.50 12.99 8.50
CA ILE A 17 -12.21 12.89 7.81
C ILE A 17 -12.31 13.63 6.48
N PRO A 18 -11.55 14.70 6.23
CA PRO A 18 -11.60 15.37 4.94
C PRO A 18 -11.02 14.46 3.85
N PHE A 19 -11.57 14.54 2.62
CA PHE A 19 -11.01 13.77 1.50
C PHE A 19 -9.51 14.01 1.32
N GLN A 20 -9.08 15.26 1.37
CA GLN A 20 -7.66 15.59 1.48
C GLN A 20 -7.23 15.66 2.95
N TRP A 21 -7.00 14.49 3.53
CA TRP A 21 -6.54 14.33 4.92
C TRP A 21 -5.11 14.82 5.15
N LEU A 22 -4.30 14.99 4.09
CA LEU A 22 -2.92 15.45 4.19
C LEU A 22 -2.69 16.71 3.32
N PRO A 23 -3.20 17.88 3.75
CA PRO A 23 -3.12 19.12 2.98
C PRO A 23 -1.69 19.63 2.78
N SER A 24 -0.73 19.21 3.62
CA SER A 24 0.70 19.54 3.48
C SER A 24 1.35 18.83 2.28
N HIS A 25 0.89 17.61 1.95
CA HIS A 25 1.40 16.79 0.85
C HIS A 25 0.23 16.18 0.06
N PRO A 26 -0.54 17.00 -0.68
CA PRO A 26 -1.83 16.57 -1.23
C PRO A 26 -1.72 15.45 -2.26
N LYS A 27 -0.58 15.35 -2.97
CA LYS A 27 -0.29 14.25 -3.90
C LYS A 27 -0.12 12.91 -3.18
N PHE A 28 0.56 12.92 -2.03
CA PHE A 28 0.73 11.74 -1.18
C PHE A 28 -0.60 11.35 -0.53
N GLY A 29 -1.35 12.34 -0.01
CA GLY A 29 -2.70 12.10 0.52
C GLY A 29 -3.64 11.46 -0.51
N LEU A 30 -3.63 11.96 -1.76
CA LEU A 30 -4.41 11.38 -2.86
C LEU A 30 -3.95 9.97 -3.23
N MET A 31 -2.64 9.72 -3.24
CA MET A 31 -2.07 8.38 -3.45
C MET A 31 -2.52 7.42 -2.35
N CYS A 32 -2.50 7.84 -1.09
CA CYS A 32 -2.99 7.06 0.04
C CYS A 32 -4.49 6.73 -0.09
N ASN A 33 -5.34 7.68 -0.48
CA ASN A 33 -6.75 7.39 -0.74
C ASN A 33 -6.92 6.32 -1.83
N ALA A 34 -6.12 6.40 -2.90
CA ALA A 34 -6.12 5.38 -3.94
C ALA A 34 -5.63 4.01 -3.41
N ILE A 35 -4.59 4.00 -2.58
CA ILE A 35 -4.10 2.77 -1.91
C ILE A 35 -5.19 2.15 -1.05
N SER A 36 -5.99 2.94 -0.32
CA SER A 36 -7.11 2.38 0.47
C SER A 36 -8.11 1.63 -0.41
N ILE A 37 -8.49 2.21 -1.57
CA ILE A 37 -9.39 1.54 -2.51
C ILE A 37 -8.73 0.28 -3.08
N MET A 38 -7.44 0.34 -3.43
CA MET A 38 -6.72 -0.84 -3.90
C MET A 38 -6.66 -1.94 -2.85
N ALA A 39 -6.37 -1.61 -1.59
CA ALA A 39 -6.31 -2.55 -0.47
C ALA A 39 -7.61 -3.35 -0.42
N VAL A 40 -8.76 -2.68 -0.34
CA VAL A 40 -10.07 -3.36 -0.31
C VAL A 40 -10.30 -4.28 -1.51
N ALA A 41 -9.85 -3.88 -2.71
CA ALA A 41 -10.02 -4.64 -3.93
C ALA A 41 -9.09 -5.86 -4.01
N PHE A 42 -7.80 -5.70 -3.75
CA PHE A 42 -6.85 -6.81 -3.81
C PHE A 42 -6.91 -7.71 -2.58
N GLU A 43 -7.23 -7.22 -1.37
CA GLU A 43 -7.35 -8.07 -0.18
C GLU A 43 -8.49 -9.08 -0.36
N LYS A 44 -9.59 -8.68 -1.02
CA LYS A 44 -10.67 -9.61 -1.43
C LYS A 44 -10.10 -10.73 -2.32
N PHE A 45 -9.24 -10.38 -3.28
CA PHE A 45 -8.56 -11.32 -4.15
C PHE A 45 -7.60 -12.23 -3.38
N ILE A 46 -6.76 -11.68 -2.51
CA ILE A 46 -5.79 -12.41 -1.66
C ILE A 46 -6.53 -13.40 -0.76
N VAL A 47 -7.56 -12.97 -0.05
CA VAL A 47 -8.35 -13.83 0.83
C VAL A 47 -9.01 -14.96 0.03
N ALA A 48 -9.56 -14.67 -1.15
CA ALA A 48 -10.21 -15.69 -1.98
C ALA A 48 -9.23 -16.72 -2.56
N SER A 49 -8.06 -16.28 -3.04
CA SER A 49 -7.04 -17.19 -3.60
C SER A 49 -6.36 -18.01 -2.50
N THR A 50 -5.98 -17.39 -1.38
CA THR A 50 -5.37 -18.09 -0.24
C THR A 50 -6.33 -19.11 0.38
N ARG A 51 -7.63 -18.82 0.49
CA ARG A 51 -8.62 -19.81 0.97
C ARG A 51 -8.70 -21.05 0.09
N GLN A 52 -8.59 -20.89 -1.22
CA GLN A 52 -8.56 -22.01 -2.16
C GLN A 52 -7.23 -22.78 -2.07
N ALA A 53 -6.15 -22.11 -1.71
CA ALA A 53 -4.83 -22.72 -1.54
C ALA A 53 -4.70 -23.55 -0.25
N ILE A 54 -5.29 -23.13 0.87
CA ILE A 54 -5.14 -23.77 2.19
C ILE A 54 -5.35 -25.31 2.15
N PRO A 55 -6.41 -25.86 1.52
CA PRO A 55 -6.62 -27.31 1.46
C PRO A 55 -5.55 -28.08 0.65
N LEU A 56 -4.76 -27.37 -0.17
CA LEU A 56 -3.71 -27.94 -1.02
C LEU A 56 -2.34 -27.93 -0.32
N ILE A 57 -2.20 -27.19 0.78
CA ILE A 57 -0.94 -27.05 1.52
C ILE A 57 -0.70 -28.31 2.36
N THR A 58 0.42 -28.98 2.11
CA THR A 58 0.82 -30.21 2.85
C THR A 58 1.76 -29.92 4.01
N ASP A 59 2.50 -28.81 3.97
CA ASP A 59 3.37 -28.38 5.08
C ASP A 59 2.53 -27.69 6.18
N PRO A 60 2.44 -28.27 7.39
CA PRO A 60 1.66 -27.67 8.48
C PRO A 60 2.14 -26.26 8.85
N ALA A 61 3.43 -25.96 8.74
CA ALA A 61 3.95 -24.63 9.06
C ALA A 61 3.47 -23.59 8.04
N ALA A 62 3.44 -23.94 6.76
CA ALA A 62 2.90 -23.09 5.70
C ALA A 62 1.39 -22.89 5.83
N ALA A 63 0.64 -23.91 6.28
CA ALA A 63 -0.79 -23.78 6.51
C ALA A 63 -1.10 -22.80 7.67
N VAL A 64 -0.33 -22.88 8.76
CA VAL A 64 -0.45 -21.93 9.88
C VAL A 64 -0.09 -20.50 9.47
N GLU A 65 0.97 -20.33 8.68
CA GLU A 65 1.31 -19.02 8.10
C GLU A 65 0.16 -18.49 7.24
N ALA A 66 -0.40 -19.32 6.34
CA ALA A 66 -1.50 -18.94 5.45
C ALA A 66 -2.76 -18.49 6.21
N GLU A 67 -3.11 -19.19 7.30
CA GLU A 67 -4.22 -18.80 8.16
C GLU A 67 -3.97 -17.48 8.89
N SER A 68 -2.75 -17.29 9.39
CA SER A 68 -2.38 -16.09 10.15
C SER A 68 -2.34 -14.86 9.25
N PHE A 69 -1.75 -15.02 8.07
CA PHE A 69 -1.75 -14.05 6.97
C PHE A 69 -3.17 -13.60 6.63
N LEU A 70 -4.09 -14.55 6.37
CA LEU A 70 -5.48 -14.24 6.04
C LEU A 70 -6.19 -13.43 7.14
N ARG A 71 -5.87 -13.67 8.41
CA ARG A 71 -6.47 -12.95 9.53
C ARG A 71 -5.98 -11.50 9.61
N GLN A 72 -4.72 -11.22 9.32
CA GLN A 72 -4.20 -9.84 9.26
C GLN A 72 -4.80 -9.07 8.06
N GLU A 73 -4.75 -9.67 6.87
CA GLU A 73 -5.33 -9.11 5.63
C GLU A 73 -6.83 -8.75 5.79
N ALA A 74 -7.59 -9.58 6.50
CA ALA A 74 -9.00 -9.29 6.80
C ALA A 74 -9.19 -8.05 7.69
N GLN A 75 -8.25 -7.77 8.61
CA GLN A 75 -8.28 -6.56 9.44
C GLN A 75 -7.88 -5.32 8.64
N HIS A 76 -6.85 -5.42 7.78
CA HIS A 76 -6.45 -4.34 6.88
C HIS A 76 -7.65 -3.91 6.03
N ALA A 77 -8.33 -4.88 5.43
CA ALA A 77 -9.52 -4.65 4.63
C ALA A 77 -10.66 -3.98 5.38
N ASN A 78 -10.91 -4.42 6.60
CA ASN A 78 -11.98 -3.83 7.41
C ASN A 78 -11.69 -2.36 7.73
N ASN A 79 -10.45 -2.00 8.07
CA ASN A 79 -10.09 -0.61 8.37
C ASN A 79 -10.04 0.27 7.11
N HIS A 80 -9.53 -0.22 5.99
CA HIS A 80 -9.58 0.52 4.72
C HIS A 80 -11.01 0.73 4.22
N ARG A 81 -11.92 -0.25 4.39
CA ARG A 81 -13.35 -0.05 4.09
C ARG A 81 -13.96 1.08 4.92
N ARG A 82 -13.59 1.22 6.19
CA ARG A 82 -14.08 2.33 7.04
C ARG A 82 -13.54 3.68 6.56
N HIS A 83 -12.27 3.75 6.16
CA HIS A 83 -11.71 4.95 5.56
C HIS A 83 -12.47 5.32 4.27
N ILE A 84 -12.67 4.36 3.36
CA ILE A 84 -13.40 4.58 2.12
C ILE A 84 -14.86 4.99 2.39
N ALA A 85 -15.53 4.38 3.36
CA ALA A 85 -16.90 4.75 3.72
C ALA A 85 -17.01 6.22 4.15
N ALA A 86 -16.02 6.73 4.90
CA ALA A 86 -15.93 8.15 5.23
C ALA A 86 -15.76 9.05 3.98
N LEU A 87 -14.97 8.62 3.00
CA LEU A 87 -14.80 9.34 1.73
C LEU A 87 -16.08 9.30 0.87
N VAL A 88 -16.75 8.16 0.80
CA VAL A 88 -18.01 7.96 0.06
C VAL A 88 -19.14 8.75 0.68
N ALA A 89 -19.18 8.89 2.01
CA ALA A 89 -20.18 9.72 2.70
C ALA A 89 -20.12 11.20 2.25
N GLN A 90 -18.92 11.71 1.93
CA GLN A 90 -18.73 13.06 1.40
C GLN A 90 -18.92 13.13 -0.11
N TYR A 91 -18.44 12.12 -0.83
CA TYR A 91 -18.48 12.07 -2.30
C TYR A 91 -19.06 10.72 -2.75
N PRO A 92 -20.40 10.57 -2.83
CA PRO A 92 -21.05 9.29 -3.14
C PRO A 92 -20.58 8.63 -4.44
N GLY A 93 -20.16 9.43 -5.43
CA GLY A 93 -19.59 8.93 -6.68
C GLY A 93 -18.28 8.14 -6.51
N VAL A 94 -17.57 8.28 -5.40
CA VAL A 94 -16.39 7.45 -5.08
C VAL A 94 -16.76 5.97 -4.97
N GLN A 95 -18.02 5.64 -4.65
CA GLN A 95 -18.47 4.25 -4.64
C GLN A 95 -18.32 3.57 -6.01
N GLU A 96 -18.59 4.28 -7.12
CA GLU A 96 -18.38 3.78 -8.48
C GLU A 96 -16.91 3.37 -8.68
N VAL A 97 -15.99 4.17 -8.17
CA VAL A 97 -14.54 3.93 -8.26
C VAL A 97 -14.13 2.68 -7.47
N VAL A 98 -14.74 2.46 -6.31
CA VAL A 98 -14.52 1.26 -5.48
C VAL A 98 -15.05 0.02 -6.21
N ASP A 99 -16.27 0.10 -6.76
CA ASP A 99 -16.91 -1.00 -7.45
C ASP A 99 -16.15 -1.39 -8.72
N GLU A 100 -15.67 -0.42 -9.49
CA GLU A 100 -14.80 -0.64 -10.66
C GLU A 100 -13.49 -1.35 -10.28
N ALA A 101 -12.85 -0.92 -9.19
CA ALA A 101 -11.61 -1.55 -8.71
C ALA A 101 -11.87 -3.01 -8.27
N VAL A 102 -12.92 -3.26 -7.49
CA VAL A 102 -13.31 -4.60 -7.05
C VAL A 102 -13.64 -5.50 -8.25
N ALA A 103 -14.42 -5.00 -9.21
CA ALA A 103 -14.78 -5.74 -10.42
C ALA A 103 -13.54 -6.16 -11.24
N SER A 104 -12.50 -5.31 -11.30
CA SER A 104 -11.24 -5.63 -11.97
C SER A 104 -10.54 -6.85 -11.35
N TYR A 105 -10.55 -6.96 -10.02
CA TYR A 105 -9.96 -8.10 -9.31
C TYR A 105 -10.86 -9.35 -9.34
N ASP A 106 -12.18 -9.19 -9.28
CA ASP A 106 -13.14 -10.28 -9.44
C ASP A 106 -13.02 -10.96 -10.80
N GLU A 107 -12.75 -10.19 -11.86
CA GLU A 107 -12.48 -10.73 -13.19
C GLU A 107 -11.23 -11.61 -13.22
N LEU A 108 -10.17 -11.24 -12.48
CA LEU A 108 -8.99 -12.09 -12.35
C LEU A 108 -9.30 -13.39 -11.61
N LEU A 109 -10.07 -13.34 -10.52
CA LEU A 109 -10.51 -14.56 -9.81
C LEU A 109 -11.30 -15.50 -10.72
N ARG A 110 -12.13 -14.96 -11.61
CA ARG A 110 -12.98 -15.72 -12.53
C ARG A 110 -12.20 -16.33 -13.70
N THR A 111 -11.18 -15.64 -14.20
CA THR A 111 -10.53 -15.99 -15.48
C THR A 111 -9.13 -16.57 -15.36
N ARG A 112 -8.47 -16.39 -14.22
CA ARG A 112 -7.09 -16.85 -14.01
C ARG A 112 -7.08 -18.11 -13.15
N PRO A 113 -6.22 -19.10 -13.47
CA PRO A 113 -6.10 -20.30 -12.65
C PRO A 113 -5.43 -19.97 -11.31
N LEU A 114 -5.63 -20.81 -10.29
CA LEU A 114 -5.18 -20.56 -8.92
C LEU A 114 -3.66 -20.30 -8.84
N GLU A 115 -2.86 -21.02 -9.62
CA GLU A 115 -1.40 -20.85 -9.65
C GLU A 115 -1.01 -19.43 -10.07
N TRP A 116 -1.74 -18.87 -11.05
CA TRP A 116 -1.56 -17.48 -11.48
C TRP A 116 -1.97 -16.52 -10.38
N GLN A 117 -3.07 -16.80 -9.67
CA GLN A 117 -3.56 -15.96 -8.60
C GLN A 117 -2.58 -15.91 -7.43
N LEU A 118 -2.00 -17.05 -7.04
CA LEU A 118 -0.98 -17.12 -6.00
C LEU A 118 0.33 -16.43 -6.41
N ALA A 119 0.74 -16.58 -7.68
CA ALA A 119 1.89 -15.85 -8.22
C ALA A 119 1.67 -14.32 -8.17
N TYR A 120 0.48 -13.87 -8.55
CA TYR A 120 0.08 -12.46 -8.50
C TYR A 120 0.15 -11.91 -7.07
N THR A 121 -0.42 -12.63 -6.10
CA THR A 121 -0.38 -12.22 -4.68
C THR A 121 1.06 -12.15 -4.16
N ALA A 122 1.89 -13.13 -4.49
CA ALA A 122 3.30 -13.13 -4.09
C ALA A 122 4.13 -12.00 -4.73
N ASP A 123 3.90 -11.69 -6.01
CA ASP A 123 4.55 -10.56 -6.68
C ASP A 123 4.14 -9.22 -6.07
N LEU A 124 2.85 -9.08 -5.70
CA LEU A 124 2.29 -7.89 -5.08
C LEU A 124 2.90 -7.65 -3.68
N GLU A 125 2.84 -8.66 -2.79
CA GLU A 125 3.37 -8.58 -1.42
C GLU A 125 4.88 -8.26 -1.41
N ALA A 126 5.64 -8.85 -2.34
CA ALA A 126 7.07 -8.59 -2.49
C ALA A 126 7.42 -7.11 -2.81
N THR A 127 6.44 -6.29 -3.19
CA THR A 127 6.66 -4.84 -3.41
C THR A 127 6.46 -3.98 -2.18
N PHE A 128 5.71 -4.47 -1.19
CA PHE A 128 5.29 -3.70 -0.04
C PHE A 128 6.47 -3.35 0.86
N THR A 129 7.29 -4.33 1.24
CA THR A 129 8.46 -4.08 2.11
C THR A 129 9.39 -2.97 1.60
N PRO A 130 9.91 -2.99 0.35
CA PRO A 130 10.80 -1.94 -0.12
C PRO A 130 10.08 -0.58 -0.24
N LEU A 131 8.81 -0.56 -0.65
CA LEU A 131 8.04 0.67 -0.81
C LEU A 131 7.68 1.31 0.53
N PHE A 132 7.09 0.54 1.44
CA PHE A 132 6.66 0.99 2.75
C PHE A 132 7.84 1.35 3.64
N LYS A 133 9.00 0.69 3.49
CA LYS A 133 10.20 1.14 4.17
C LYS A 133 10.51 2.61 3.87
N VAL A 134 10.48 3.01 2.60
CA VAL A 134 10.74 4.42 2.23
C VAL A 134 9.67 5.35 2.82
N MET A 135 8.40 4.92 2.84
CA MET A 135 7.33 5.73 3.42
C MET A 135 7.46 5.87 4.95
N LEU A 136 7.86 4.80 5.64
CA LEU A 136 8.08 4.77 7.09
C LEU A 136 9.36 5.51 7.51
N ASP A 137 10.42 5.45 6.71
CA ASP A 137 11.68 6.18 6.97
C ASP A 137 11.49 7.71 6.87
N HIS A 138 10.46 8.16 6.15
CA HIS A 138 10.11 9.58 5.94
C HIS A 138 8.73 9.92 6.50
N GLU A 139 8.27 9.19 7.51
CA GLU A 139 6.92 9.30 8.04
C GLU A 139 6.59 10.70 8.58
N ASP A 140 7.58 11.35 9.18
CA ASP A 140 7.49 12.66 9.80
C ASP A 140 7.13 13.76 8.79
N VAL A 141 7.51 13.56 7.53
CA VAL A 141 7.17 14.44 6.41
C VAL A 141 5.95 13.93 5.65
N LEU A 142 5.87 12.62 5.39
CA LEU A 142 4.84 12.02 4.53
C LEU A 142 3.48 11.85 5.21
N PHE A 143 3.40 11.90 6.53
CA PHE A 143 2.15 11.70 7.27
C PHE A 143 1.81 12.88 8.19
N ARG A 144 2.63 13.95 8.21
CA ARG A 144 2.38 15.15 9.01
C ARG A 144 2.61 16.47 8.25
N PRO A 145 1.93 17.56 8.65
CA PRO A 145 0.69 17.56 9.43
C PRO A 145 -0.50 17.07 8.58
N GLY A 146 -1.34 16.19 9.12
CA GLY A 146 -2.56 15.64 8.48
C GLY A 146 -3.55 15.08 9.49
N ASP A 147 -4.68 14.52 9.03
CA ASP A 147 -5.61 13.80 9.91
C ASP A 147 -4.91 12.55 10.47
N GLU A 148 -4.67 12.61 11.77
CA GLU A 148 -3.89 11.62 12.49
C GLU A 148 -4.51 10.21 12.46
N ARG A 149 -5.84 10.12 12.33
CA ARG A 149 -6.54 8.82 12.27
C ARG A 149 -6.17 8.08 10.99
N VAL A 150 -6.16 8.80 9.87
CA VAL A 150 -5.79 8.26 8.56
C VAL A 150 -4.29 7.97 8.52
N ALA A 151 -3.45 8.87 9.05
CA ALA A 151 -2.02 8.60 9.17
C ALA A 151 -1.75 7.32 9.96
N SER A 152 -2.38 7.16 11.12
CA SER A 152 -2.21 6.00 11.99
C SER A 152 -2.67 4.70 11.33
N LEU A 153 -3.74 4.74 10.52
CA LEU A 153 -4.18 3.61 9.69
C LEU A 153 -3.06 3.13 8.76
N PHE A 154 -2.44 4.03 8.00
CA PHE A 154 -1.37 3.67 7.08
C PHE A 154 -0.11 3.22 7.80
N LEU A 155 0.29 3.90 8.88
CA LEU A 155 1.47 3.52 9.66
C LEU A 155 1.32 2.10 10.24
N TRP A 156 0.15 1.80 10.80
CA TRP A 156 -0.18 0.44 11.28
C TRP A 156 -0.11 -0.59 10.16
N HIS A 157 -0.85 -0.36 9.08
CA HIS A 157 -0.90 -1.29 7.95
C HIS A 157 0.50 -1.54 7.38
N PHE A 158 1.27 -0.48 7.14
CA PHE A 158 2.63 -0.59 6.62
C PHE A 158 3.58 -1.31 7.56
N CYS A 159 3.42 -1.17 8.88
CA CYS A 159 4.22 -1.94 9.84
C CYS A 159 3.91 -3.43 9.75
N GLU A 160 2.63 -3.82 9.74
CA GLU A 160 2.20 -5.23 9.63
C GLU A 160 2.60 -5.84 8.28
N GLU A 161 2.54 -5.06 7.20
CA GLU A 161 2.97 -5.49 5.87
C GLU A 161 4.46 -5.85 5.78
N VAL A 162 5.28 -5.31 6.69
CA VAL A 162 6.67 -5.74 6.82
C VAL A 162 6.78 -6.99 7.71
N GLU A 163 5.85 -7.29 8.61
CA GLU A 163 5.87 -8.55 9.37
C GLU A 163 5.65 -9.74 8.44
N HIS A 164 4.57 -9.72 7.65
CA HIS A 164 4.17 -10.85 6.81
C HIS A 164 4.76 -10.84 5.40
N ARG A 165 5.83 -10.08 5.14
CA ARG A 165 6.49 -9.90 3.83
C ARG A 165 6.88 -11.17 3.04
N SER A 166 6.77 -12.35 3.66
CA SER A 166 7.05 -13.63 3.04
C SER A 166 5.84 -14.56 2.96
N SER A 167 4.69 -14.17 3.51
CA SER A 167 3.58 -15.07 3.72
C SER A 167 2.92 -15.47 2.40
N ALA A 168 2.72 -14.54 1.46
CA ALA A 168 2.27 -14.90 0.11
C ALA A 168 3.28 -15.78 -0.64
N LEU A 169 4.58 -15.56 -0.44
CA LEU A 169 5.62 -16.42 -1.00
C LEU A 169 5.60 -17.83 -0.40
N VAL A 170 5.36 -17.95 0.91
CA VAL A 170 5.20 -19.24 1.60
C VAL A 170 4.00 -20.00 1.04
N VAL A 171 2.85 -19.33 0.87
CA VAL A 171 1.65 -19.93 0.27
C VAL A 171 1.91 -20.37 -1.18
N PHE A 172 2.55 -19.51 -1.98
CA PHE A 172 2.90 -19.84 -3.37
C PHE A 172 3.87 -21.03 -3.47
N ASP A 173 4.93 -21.03 -2.67
CA ASP A 173 5.93 -22.10 -2.65
C ASP A 173 5.34 -23.42 -2.14
N ALA A 174 4.34 -23.39 -1.24
CA ALA A 174 3.68 -24.58 -0.71
C ALA A 174 2.72 -25.25 -1.71
N VAL A 175 2.12 -24.50 -2.64
CA VAL A 175 1.13 -25.03 -3.60
C VAL A 175 1.70 -25.17 -5.02
N VAL A 176 2.43 -24.17 -5.50
CA VAL A 176 2.90 -24.08 -6.89
C VAL A 176 4.38 -24.43 -7.01
N ASN A 177 5.21 -23.87 -6.13
CA ASN A 177 6.66 -24.10 -6.06
C ASN A 177 7.45 -23.88 -7.38
N ASP A 178 6.91 -23.12 -8.34
CA ASP A 178 7.61 -22.72 -9.58
C ASP A 178 7.97 -21.23 -9.52
N ARG A 179 9.18 -20.95 -9.03
CA ARG A 179 9.72 -19.58 -8.89
C ARG A 179 9.86 -18.85 -10.23
N TRP A 180 10.05 -19.58 -11.33
CA TRP A 180 10.12 -19.00 -12.68
C TRP A 180 8.74 -18.72 -13.24
N TYR A 181 7.73 -19.51 -12.87
CA TYR A 181 6.33 -19.17 -13.15
C TYR A 181 5.96 -17.84 -12.49
N ARG A 182 6.28 -17.66 -11.20
CA ARG A 182 6.05 -16.37 -10.50
C ARG A 182 6.65 -15.19 -11.27
N THR A 183 7.94 -15.30 -11.61
CA THR A 183 8.67 -14.24 -12.35
C THR A 183 8.06 -13.93 -13.73
N ARG A 184 7.45 -14.92 -14.40
CA ARG A 184 6.75 -14.72 -15.68
C ARG A 184 5.44 -13.95 -15.51
N VAL A 185 4.78 -14.06 -14.34
CA VAL A 185 3.51 -13.40 -14.02
C VAL A 185 3.72 -11.93 -13.64
N THR A 186 4.86 -11.58 -13.05
CA THR A 186 5.22 -10.24 -12.57
C THR A 186 4.86 -9.08 -13.51
N ARG A 187 5.15 -9.20 -14.82
CA ARG A 187 4.81 -8.14 -15.79
C ARG A 187 3.30 -7.92 -15.88
N ALA A 188 2.52 -9.01 -15.92
CA ALA A 188 1.07 -8.93 -15.98
C ALA A 188 0.50 -8.37 -14.66
N THR A 189 1.06 -8.79 -13.52
CA THR A 189 0.73 -8.25 -12.20
C THR A 189 0.82 -6.74 -12.16
N PHE A 190 1.99 -6.17 -12.49
CA PHE A 190 2.18 -4.73 -12.44
C PHE A 190 1.40 -3.97 -13.51
N ALA A 191 1.21 -4.55 -14.69
CA ALA A 191 0.36 -3.94 -15.71
C ALA A 191 -1.10 -3.79 -15.22
N HIS A 192 -1.62 -4.81 -14.52
CA HIS A 192 -2.94 -4.77 -13.91
C HIS A 192 -3.01 -3.75 -12.77
N VAL A 193 -2.11 -3.84 -11.78
CA VAL A 193 -2.07 -2.92 -10.62
C VAL A 193 -2.01 -1.46 -11.07
N MET A 194 -1.14 -1.14 -12.03
CA MET A 194 -1.00 0.22 -12.54
C MET A 194 -2.20 0.67 -13.36
N THR A 195 -2.97 -0.25 -13.94
CA THR A 195 -4.22 0.07 -14.63
C THR A 195 -5.31 0.39 -13.62
N VAL A 196 -5.49 -0.43 -12.59
CA VAL A 196 -6.44 -0.18 -11.50
C VAL A 196 -6.11 1.14 -10.80
N TYR A 197 -4.85 1.36 -10.41
CA TYR A 197 -4.40 2.61 -9.79
C TYR A 197 -4.74 3.86 -10.63
N ARG A 198 -4.48 3.81 -11.94
CA ARG A 198 -4.81 4.93 -12.85
C ARG A 198 -6.32 5.13 -12.98
N ASN A 199 -7.09 4.05 -13.02
CA ASN A 199 -8.55 4.14 -13.07
C ASN A 199 -9.12 4.76 -11.80
N ILE A 200 -8.59 4.38 -10.63
CA ILE A 200 -8.97 4.98 -9.34
C ILE A 200 -8.72 6.49 -9.35
N LEU A 201 -7.52 6.92 -9.72
CA LEU A 201 -7.20 8.35 -9.75
C LEU A 201 -8.05 9.12 -10.78
N ARG A 202 -8.38 8.52 -11.93
CA ARG A 202 -9.33 9.11 -12.89
C ARG A 202 -10.75 9.16 -12.31
N GLY A 203 -11.14 8.16 -11.54
CA GLY A 203 -12.38 8.16 -10.77
C GLY A 203 -12.44 9.34 -9.80
N PHE A 204 -11.35 9.61 -9.07
CA PHE A 204 -11.26 10.80 -8.22
C PHE A 204 -11.39 12.10 -9.03
N ASP A 205 -10.79 12.20 -10.22
CA ASP A 205 -10.99 13.35 -11.10
C ASP A 205 -12.47 13.52 -11.53
N ARG A 206 -13.19 12.41 -11.73
CA ARG A 206 -14.62 12.42 -12.11
C ARG A 206 -15.54 12.85 -10.96
N HIS A 207 -15.28 12.40 -9.74
CA HIS A 207 -16.26 12.47 -8.65
C HIS A 207 -15.91 13.45 -7.53
N VAL A 208 -14.67 13.96 -7.47
CA VAL A 208 -14.21 14.85 -6.39
C VAL A 208 -13.65 16.14 -7.00
N PRO A 209 -14.15 17.33 -6.60
CA PRO A 209 -13.64 18.61 -7.10
C PRO A 209 -12.13 18.77 -6.86
N GLU A 210 -11.44 19.44 -7.78
CA GLU A 210 -10.00 19.70 -7.64
C GLU A 210 -9.67 20.54 -6.40
N SER A 211 -10.56 21.46 -6.00
CA SER A 211 -10.42 22.25 -4.76
C SER A 211 -10.26 21.38 -3.51
N ASP A 212 -10.93 20.22 -3.52
CA ASP A 212 -11.03 19.33 -2.37
C ASP A 212 -9.94 18.28 -2.43
N ARG A 213 -9.56 17.81 -3.64
CA ARG A 213 -8.42 16.92 -3.85
C ARG A 213 -7.07 17.61 -3.71
N ARG A 214 -6.96 18.89 -4.07
CA ARG A 214 -5.72 19.69 -4.11
C ARG A 214 -4.57 19.07 -4.94
N ALA A 215 -4.88 18.08 -5.78
CA ALA A 215 -3.94 17.38 -6.65
C ALA A 215 -4.68 16.73 -7.83
N GLU A 216 -4.11 16.86 -9.02
CA GLU A 216 -4.62 16.24 -10.25
C GLU A 216 -4.03 14.84 -10.51
N TYR A 217 -4.80 13.95 -11.15
CA TYR A 217 -4.32 12.65 -11.65
C TYR A 217 -2.98 12.72 -12.38
N ARG A 218 -2.83 13.70 -13.28
CA ARG A 218 -1.64 13.81 -14.14
C ARG A 218 -0.36 13.95 -13.34
N ASN A 219 -0.44 14.45 -12.11
CA ASN A 219 0.72 14.68 -11.24
C ASN A 219 0.98 13.53 -10.26
N VAL A 220 0.04 12.58 -10.14
CA VAL A 220 0.11 11.44 -9.20
C VAL A 220 0.18 10.09 -9.94
N SER A 221 -0.09 10.08 -11.25
CA SER A 221 0.11 8.91 -12.13
C SER A 221 1.60 8.57 -12.30
N PRO A 222 1.98 7.31 -12.57
CA PRO A 222 3.40 6.92 -12.71
C PRO A 222 4.18 7.73 -13.76
N GLY A 223 3.54 8.08 -14.89
CA GLY A 223 4.17 8.92 -15.93
C GLY A 223 4.32 10.37 -15.50
N GLY A 224 3.34 10.88 -14.75
CA GLY A 224 3.38 12.20 -14.11
C GLY A 224 4.50 12.35 -13.11
N VAL A 225 4.54 11.42 -12.14
CA VAL A 225 5.55 11.37 -11.09
C VAL A 225 6.95 11.26 -11.70
N ARG A 226 7.19 10.38 -12.68
CA ARG A 226 8.51 10.27 -13.33
C ARG A 226 8.95 11.57 -14.02
N ARG A 227 8.05 12.21 -14.77
CA ARG A 227 8.35 13.48 -15.46
C ARG A 227 8.67 14.56 -14.44
N GLU A 228 7.87 14.67 -13.40
CA GLU A 228 8.03 15.68 -12.37
C GLU A 228 9.27 15.42 -11.51
N GLU A 229 9.56 14.18 -11.14
CA GLU A 229 10.75 13.79 -10.40
C GLU A 229 12.02 14.07 -11.20
N ALA A 230 12.02 13.81 -12.52
CA ALA A 230 13.10 14.21 -13.40
C ALA A 230 13.31 15.74 -13.42
N VAL A 231 12.22 16.52 -13.51
CA VAL A 231 12.27 17.99 -13.44
C VAL A 231 12.73 18.48 -12.06
N ASN A 232 12.23 17.86 -11.00
CA ASN A 232 12.54 18.20 -9.62
C ASN A 232 13.98 17.86 -9.24
N ARG A 233 14.65 16.96 -9.96
CA ARG A 233 16.05 16.59 -9.73
C ARG A 233 17.06 17.44 -10.51
N LEU A 234 16.59 18.37 -11.36
CA LEU A 234 17.49 19.33 -12.02
C LEU A 234 18.11 20.30 -11.00
N PRO A 235 19.42 20.60 -11.09
CA PRO A 235 20.07 21.53 -10.18
C PRO A 235 19.58 22.96 -10.47
N MET A 236 18.50 23.38 -9.79
CA MET A 236 17.89 24.71 -9.94
C MET A 236 17.65 25.35 -8.57
N PRO A 237 17.94 26.67 -8.41
CA PRO A 237 17.64 27.40 -7.19
C PRO A 237 16.17 27.33 -6.78
N SER A 238 15.89 27.23 -5.48
CA SER A 238 14.52 27.12 -4.93
C SER A 238 13.62 28.32 -5.27
N SER A 239 14.21 29.50 -5.46
CA SER A 239 13.53 30.72 -5.93
C SER A 239 13.06 30.60 -7.39
N TRP A 240 13.87 29.99 -8.26
CA TRP A 240 13.53 29.73 -9.67
C TRP A 240 12.42 28.69 -9.80
N ARG A 241 12.43 27.66 -8.95
CA ARG A 241 11.39 26.62 -8.94
C ARG A 241 10.00 27.18 -8.63
N ARG A 242 9.90 28.04 -7.60
CA ARG A 242 8.67 28.76 -7.27
C ARG A 242 8.21 29.67 -8.41
N ARG A 243 9.15 30.35 -9.09
CA ARG A 243 8.84 31.26 -10.21
C ARG A 243 8.36 30.52 -11.47
N LEU A 244 8.79 29.28 -11.66
CA LEU A 244 8.38 28.42 -12.79
C LEU A 244 7.12 27.59 -12.51
N GLY A 245 6.48 27.73 -11.35
CA GLY A 245 5.28 26.97 -11.01
C GLY A 245 5.52 25.45 -10.91
N ILE A 246 6.75 25.03 -10.60
CA ILE A 246 7.04 23.61 -10.38
C ILE A 246 6.33 23.19 -9.09
N ALA A 247 5.37 22.27 -9.24
CA ALA A 247 4.37 21.90 -8.24
C ALA A 247 4.96 21.32 -6.94
N PRO A 248 4.21 21.39 -5.80
CA PRO A 248 4.60 20.81 -4.52
C PRO A 248 4.85 19.30 -4.66
N PRO A 249 5.67 18.74 -3.78
CA PRO A 249 6.71 17.86 -4.26
C PRO A 249 6.16 16.45 -4.53
N SER A 250 6.89 15.66 -5.34
CA SER A 250 6.57 14.26 -5.65
C SER A 250 6.13 13.50 -4.37
N PRO A 251 5.23 12.50 -4.43
CA PRO A 251 4.88 11.68 -3.27
C PRO A 251 6.09 11.09 -2.51
N PHE A 252 7.25 10.99 -3.15
CA PHE A 252 8.51 10.50 -2.56
C PHE A 252 9.60 11.57 -2.47
N ALA A 253 9.25 12.85 -2.57
CA ALA A 253 10.24 13.91 -2.57
C ALA A 253 11.12 14.04 -1.32
N PRO A 254 10.69 13.61 -0.11
CA PRO A 254 11.59 13.53 1.04
C PRO A 254 12.78 12.57 0.81
N ALA A 255 12.59 11.52 0.01
CA ALA A 255 13.63 10.55 -0.29
C ALA A 255 14.63 11.09 -1.34
N GLY A 256 15.92 10.99 -1.01
CA GLY A 256 17.02 11.40 -1.88
C GLY A 256 17.20 10.49 -3.10
N ASN A 257 18.00 10.94 -4.07
CA ASN A 257 18.27 10.17 -5.30
C ASN A 257 18.86 8.78 -5.03
N ALA A 258 19.76 8.67 -4.05
CA ALA A 258 20.38 7.41 -3.67
C ALA A 258 19.34 6.44 -3.07
N GLU A 259 18.43 6.93 -2.23
CA GLU A 259 17.36 6.13 -1.65
C GLU A 259 16.39 5.64 -2.72
N MET A 260 16.05 6.48 -3.69
CA MET A 260 15.18 6.08 -4.80
C MET A 260 15.84 5.06 -5.73
N LEU A 261 17.15 5.16 -5.95
CA LEU A 261 17.90 4.10 -6.66
C LEU A 261 17.91 2.79 -5.87
N VAL A 262 18.07 2.86 -4.55
CA VAL A 262 17.98 1.68 -3.67
C VAL A 262 16.57 1.09 -3.70
N LEU A 263 15.52 1.91 -3.69
CA LEU A 263 14.13 1.46 -3.82
C LEU A 263 13.94 0.70 -5.13
N VAL A 264 14.33 1.28 -6.28
CA VAL A 264 14.21 0.62 -7.59
C VAL A 264 15.00 -0.69 -7.61
N TYR A 265 16.22 -0.69 -7.09
CA TYR A 265 17.03 -1.90 -6.99
C TYR A 265 16.35 -2.98 -6.14
N ARG A 266 15.79 -2.61 -4.97
CA ARG A 266 15.10 -3.55 -4.07
C ARG A 266 13.79 -4.06 -4.67
N LEU A 267 13.03 -3.22 -5.36
CA LEU A 267 11.85 -3.63 -6.12
C LEU A 267 12.20 -4.64 -7.20
N LEU A 268 13.26 -4.41 -7.98
CA LEU A 268 13.72 -5.37 -8.99
C LEU A 268 14.19 -6.67 -8.34
N LYS A 269 14.96 -6.57 -7.25
CA LYS A 269 15.46 -7.72 -6.49
C LYS A 269 14.32 -8.53 -5.88
N SER A 270 13.22 -7.91 -5.45
CA SER A 270 12.12 -8.64 -4.82
C SER A 270 11.35 -9.55 -5.78
N GLN A 271 11.46 -9.29 -7.08
CA GLN A 271 10.77 -10.06 -8.12
C GLN A 271 11.60 -11.24 -8.65
N VAL A 272 12.90 -11.33 -8.35
CA VAL A 272 13.75 -12.40 -8.87
C VAL A 272 13.35 -13.78 -8.29
N PRO A 273 13.52 -14.89 -9.03
CA PRO A 273 13.01 -16.21 -8.62
C PRO A 273 13.41 -16.62 -7.19
N HIS A 274 14.64 -16.32 -6.79
CA HIS A 274 15.21 -16.73 -5.51
C HIS A 274 15.09 -15.67 -4.39
N HIS A 275 14.24 -14.67 -4.55
CA HIS A 275 13.98 -13.70 -3.49
C HIS A 275 13.48 -14.38 -2.20
N ARG A 276 14.09 -14.02 -1.06
CA ARG A 276 13.75 -14.51 0.28
C ARG A 276 13.74 -13.33 1.26
N PRO A 277 12.59 -12.71 1.52
CA PRO A 277 12.53 -11.50 2.34
C PRO A 277 12.57 -11.78 3.86
N GLN A 278 12.42 -13.05 4.27
CA GLN A 278 12.32 -13.50 5.68
C GLN A 278 13.42 -12.98 6.63
N HIS A 279 14.59 -12.63 6.10
CA HIS A 279 15.73 -12.17 6.90
C HIS A 279 16.10 -10.70 6.65
N GLU A 280 15.28 -9.95 5.92
CA GLU A 280 15.51 -8.53 5.75
C GLU A 280 15.23 -7.79 7.07
N PRO A 281 16.07 -6.83 7.47
CA PRO A 281 15.83 -6.09 8.71
C PRO A 281 14.53 -5.29 8.61
N LEU A 282 13.76 -5.29 9.70
CA LEU A 282 12.61 -4.40 9.86
C LEU A 282 13.05 -2.93 9.81
N PRO A 283 12.25 -2.02 9.23
CA PRO A 283 12.44 -0.58 9.41
C PRO A 283 12.49 -0.23 10.89
N ALA A 284 13.38 0.70 11.28
CA ALA A 284 13.51 1.14 12.67
C ALA A 284 12.19 1.68 13.22
N PHE A 285 11.41 2.38 12.38
CA PHE A 285 10.08 2.85 12.72
C PHE A 285 9.14 1.70 13.13
N ALA A 286 9.11 0.60 12.37
CA ALA A 286 8.23 -0.52 12.65
C ALA A 286 8.53 -1.13 14.03
N ALA A 287 9.82 -1.30 14.37
CA ALA A 287 10.22 -1.76 15.70
C ALA A 287 9.73 -0.81 16.83
N GLY A 288 9.83 0.50 16.62
CA GLY A 288 9.31 1.50 17.55
C GLY A 288 7.78 1.46 17.69
N TRP A 289 7.08 1.27 16.57
CA TRP A 289 5.63 1.15 16.52
C TRP A 289 5.14 -0.10 17.27
N PHE A 290 5.77 -1.27 17.06
CA PHE A 290 5.43 -2.49 17.79
C PHE A 290 5.67 -2.35 19.29
N ALA A 291 6.83 -1.80 19.68
CA ALA A 291 7.12 -1.54 21.09
C ALA A 291 6.10 -0.57 21.72
N ALA A 292 5.59 0.41 20.96
CA ALA A 292 4.53 1.31 21.42
C ALA A 292 3.20 0.57 21.62
N TYR A 293 2.84 -0.34 20.71
CA TYR A 293 1.65 -1.18 20.84
C TYR A 293 1.74 -2.11 22.05
N ASP A 294 2.88 -2.76 22.26
CA ASP A 294 3.10 -3.69 23.37
C ASP A 294 3.06 -3.01 24.75
N ARG A 295 3.36 -1.70 24.80
CA ARG A 295 3.16 -0.87 26.01
C ARG A 295 1.69 -0.52 26.27
N GLY A 296 0.77 -0.90 25.38
CA GLY A 296 -0.66 -0.61 25.49
C GLY A 296 -1.04 0.82 25.10
N LEU A 297 -0.22 1.51 24.31
CA LEU A 297 -0.57 2.85 23.82
C LEU A 297 -1.74 2.79 22.82
N ASP A 298 -2.63 3.79 22.86
CA ASP A 298 -3.73 3.92 21.89
C ASP A 298 -3.19 4.43 20.54
N LEU A 299 -2.76 3.50 19.69
CA LEU A 299 -2.20 3.81 18.37
C LEU A 299 -3.26 4.15 17.32
N SER A 300 -4.53 4.36 17.72
CA SER A 300 -5.51 5.00 16.82
C SER A 300 -5.15 6.45 16.49
N ARG A 301 -4.28 7.04 17.33
CA ARG A 301 -3.68 8.37 17.18
C ARG A 301 -2.20 8.30 17.56
N TYR A 302 -1.40 7.73 16.66
CA TYR A 302 0.00 7.38 16.91
C TYR A 302 0.84 8.55 17.42
N TYR A 303 0.78 9.72 16.78
CA TYR A 303 1.62 10.86 17.12
C TYR A 303 1.27 11.48 18.47
N SER A 304 -0.01 11.61 18.77
CA SER A 304 -0.54 12.07 20.05
C SER A 304 -0.18 11.08 21.16
N ALA A 305 -0.26 9.77 20.90
CA ALA A 305 0.06 8.73 21.87
C ALA A 305 1.57 8.62 22.20
N THR A 306 2.44 9.06 21.28
CA THR A 306 3.90 8.91 21.39
C THR A 306 4.64 10.22 21.66
N ALA A 307 3.93 11.35 21.78
CA ALA A 307 4.51 12.66 22.05
C ALA A 307 5.06 12.85 23.50
N GLY A 308 5.17 11.78 24.28
CA GLY A 308 5.58 11.79 25.70
C GLY A 308 7.08 11.61 25.92
#